data_AF-E3M128-F1
#
_entry.id   AF-E3M128-F1
#
_cell.length_a   1.000
_cell.length_b   1.000
_cell.length_c   1.000
_cell.angle_alpha   90.00
_cell.angle_beta   90.00
_cell.angle_gamma   90.00
#
_symmetry.space_group_name_H-M   'P 1'
#
loop_
_entity.id
_entity.type
_entity.pdbx_description
1 polymer ?
#
loop_
_entity_poly.entity_id
_entity_poly.type
_entity_poly.pdbx_seq_one_letter_code
_entity_poly.pdbx_strand_id
1 'polypeptide(L)'
;MTISYSGNSFRLLLRWKGSIWRSVWRELFLFLILFYSIRFSAPHFFNWADPDETKGYRKIFKVMCNEFHEYTKMIPLTFLLGFYVSNVVSRWWRQFECLKWPEDFLSILCLLLPSKESRPARHQIARYLNLTCALAWRDVSTKIRLRFPSLTNIIDAGLLTEKEYEKLQDINEPSPGIRWLTPLHWVQQLIDAEIAAGRGSVNYVSVAMNELKAFRISFRRLYCHDWVCVPLVYTQVAALATYSYFFFCLFGRQDLNHDDFYSLDAFFPLFTVVQFLFFVGWFKVGQDLMRPFGLDDDDRQKWKTLCFTCNFF
;
A
#
# COMPACT_ATOMS: atom_id res chain seq x y z
N MET A 1 -5.38 -15.41 -2.62
CA MET A 1 -4.67 -15.58 -1.34
C MET A 1 -3.64 -14.48 -1.16
N THR A 2 -3.99 -13.40 -0.47
CA THR A 2 -3.02 -12.61 0.33
C THR A 2 -1.92 -13.52 0.88
N ILE A 3 -0.70 -13.01 1.09
CA ILE A 3 0.33 -13.92 1.58
C ILE A 3 -0.09 -14.43 2.97
N SER A 4 -0.60 -15.67 2.96
CA SER A 4 -1.08 -16.38 4.12
C SER A 4 0.07 -17.27 4.55
N TYR A 5 0.58 -17.00 5.73
CA TYR A 5 1.69 -17.76 6.28
C TYR A 5 1.18 -18.57 7.46
N SER A 6 1.10 -19.89 7.28
CA SER A 6 1.02 -20.85 8.38
C SER A 6 2.41 -21.48 8.53
N GLY A 7 3.25 -20.93 9.40
CA GLY A 7 4.62 -21.42 9.57
C GLY A 7 5.38 -20.74 10.70
N ASN A 8 6.43 -21.41 11.18
CA ASN A 8 7.28 -20.95 12.27
C ASN A 8 8.06 -19.68 11.85
N SER A 9 8.24 -18.70 12.74
CA SER A 9 8.78 -17.36 12.44
C SER A 9 10.13 -17.38 11.71
N PHE A 10 10.99 -18.36 12.00
CA PHE A 10 12.29 -18.52 11.32
C PHE A 10 12.17 -18.81 9.81
N ARG A 11 11.16 -19.58 9.39
CA ARG A 11 10.95 -19.86 7.95
C ARG A 11 10.50 -18.62 7.18
N LEU A 12 9.89 -17.64 7.87
CA LEU A 12 9.48 -16.38 7.24
C LEU A 12 10.68 -15.52 6.85
N LEU A 13 11.75 -15.55 7.65
CA LEU A 13 12.98 -14.78 7.39
C LEU A 13 13.71 -15.24 6.12
N LEU A 14 13.56 -16.49 5.71
CA LEU A 14 14.24 -17.05 4.53
C LEU A 14 13.48 -16.80 3.20
N ARG A 15 12.30 -16.18 3.26
CA ARG A 15 11.48 -15.96 2.07
C ARG A 15 11.96 -14.73 1.29
N TRP A 16 11.88 -14.78 -0.04
CA TRP A 16 12.22 -13.64 -0.92
C TRP A 16 11.01 -12.79 -1.35
N LYS A 17 9.91 -13.40 -1.77
CA LYS A 17 8.72 -12.66 -2.25
C LYS A 17 7.95 -12.06 -1.08
N GLY A 18 7.71 -10.74 -1.12
CA GLY A 18 7.04 -9.99 -0.05
C GLY A 18 7.88 -9.88 1.24
N SER A 19 9.20 -9.96 1.13
CA SER A 19 10.09 -9.90 2.30
C SER A 19 10.92 -8.62 2.36
N ILE A 20 11.43 -8.35 3.57
CA ILE A 20 12.33 -7.23 3.85
C ILE A 20 13.56 -7.22 2.95
N TRP A 21 14.09 -8.41 2.61
CA TRP A 21 15.25 -8.56 1.72
C TRP A 21 14.98 -7.96 0.34
N ARG A 22 13.85 -8.30 -0.26
CA ARG A 22 13.47 -7.78 -1.58
C ARG A 22 13.20 -6.27 -1.56
N SER A 23 12.74 -5.73 -0.44
CA SER A 23 12.42 -4.31 -0.30
C SER A 23 13.66 -3.43 -0.07
N VAL A 24 14.71 -3.97 0.57
CA VAL A 24 15.87 -3.19 1.05
C VAL A 24 17.18 -3.48 0.30
N TRP A 25 17.28 -4.58 -0.46
CA TRP A 25 18.57 -5.02 -1.03
C TRP A 25 19.28 -3.98 -1.92
N ARG A 26 18.54 -3.15 -2.67
CA ARG A 26 19.14 -2.15 -3.56
C ARG A 26 19.82 -1.05 -2.76
N GLU A 27 19.13 -0.54 -1.76
CA GLU A 27 19.62 0.48 -0.85
C GLU A 27 20.77 -0.04 0.02
N LEU A 28 20.67 -1.29 0.49
CA LEU A 28 21.74 -1.93 1.24
C LEU A 28 22.99 -2.12 0.38
N PHE A 29 22.82 -2.57 -0.86
CA PHE A 29 23.92 -2.74 -1.81
C PHE A 29 24.62 -1.41 -2.09
N LEU A 30 23.86 -0.33 -2.35
CA LEU A 30 24.40 1.01 -2.53
C LEU A 30 25.13 1.50 -1.26
N PHE A 31 24.54 1.29 -0.08
CA PHE A 31 25.15 1.65 1.19
C PHE A 31 26.50 0.94 1.39
N LEU A 32 26.57 -0.37 1.13
CA LEU A 32 27.81 -1.13 1.24
C LEU A 32 28.87 -0.66 0.24
N ILE A 33 28.50 -0.38 -1.01
CA ILE A 33 29.42 0.19 -1.99
C ILE A 33 30.01 1.49 -1.45
N LEU A 34 29.19 2.45 -1.01
CA LEU A 34 29.67 3.72 -0.48
C LEU A 34 30.53 3.54 0.77
N PHE A 35 30.11 2.65 1.68
CA PHE A 35 30.84 2.36 2.91
C PHE A 35 32.24 1.82 2.63
N TYR A 36 32.37 0.81 1.76
CA TYR A 36 33.66 0.24 1.38
C TYR A 36 34.48 1.18 0.50
N SER A 37 33.83 2.01 -0.33
CA SER A 37 34.52 3.05 -1.10
C SER A 37 35.26 4.00 -0.18
N ILE A 38 34.61 4.50 0.87
CA ILE A 38 35.24 5.36 1.88
C ILE A 38 36.35 4.60 2.62
N ARG A 39 36.07 3.35 3.05
CA ARG A 39 37.00 2.52 3.82
C ARG A 39 38.32 2.27 3.09
N PHE A 40 38.29 2.01 1.79
CA PHE A 40 39.48 1.74 1.00
C PHE A 40 40.16 3.02 0.48
N SER A 41 39.37 4.03 0.09
CA SER A 41 39.93 5.28 -0.46
C SER A 41 40.60 6.14 0.60
N ALA A 42 40.07 6.21 1.83
CA ALA A 42 40.60 7.10 2.86
C ALA A 42 42.05 6.76 3.26
N PRO A 43 42.43 5.51 3.59
CA PRO A 43 43.82 5.16 3.87
C PRO A 43 44.76 5.39 2.69
N HIS A 44 44.33 5.05 1.46
CA HIS A 44 45.11 5.28 0.25
C HIS A 44 45.35 6.79 0.02
N PHE A 45 44.33 7.62 0.24
CA PHE A 45 44.44 9.06 0.15
C PHE A 45 45.40 9.63 1.18
N PHE A 46 45.34 9.19 2.44
CA PHE A 46 46.26 9.65 3.49
C PHE A 46 47.72 9.27 3.18
N ASN A 47 47.96 8.02 2.77
CA ASN A 47 49.29 7.56 2.39
C ASN A 47 49.88 8.33 1.20
N TRP A 48 49.04 8.82 0.28
CA TRP A 48 49.48 9.60 -0.87
C TRP A 48 49.64 11.10 -0.57
N ALA A 49 48.70 11.70 0.17
CA ALA A 49 48.63 13.15 0.37
C ALA A 49 49.46 13.66 1.56
N ASP A 50 49.71 12.80 2.56
CA ASP A 50 50.45 13.12 3.78
C ASP A 50 51.23 11.88 4.30
N PRO A 51 52.19 11.36 3.52
CA PRO A 51 52.96 10.17 3.87
C PRO A 51 53.76 10.33 5.18
N ASP A 52 54.21 11.56 5.49
CA ASP A 52 54.99 11.87 6.69
C ASP A 52 54.10 12.25 7.91
N GLU A 53 52.77 12.12 7.80
CA GLU A 53 51.75 12.53 8.80
C GLU A 53 51.87 13.98 9.31
N THR A 54 52.54 14.86 8.55
CA THR A 54 52.82 16.25 8.92
C THR A 54 51.60 17.16 8.90
N LYS A 55 50.64 16.92 8.00
CA LYS A 55 49.42 17.74 7.82
C LYS A 55 48.26 17.25 8.69
N GLY A 56 48.34 16.03 9.21
CA GLY A 56 47.40 15.47 10.18
C GLY A 56 46.02 15.10 9.60
N TYR A 57 45.90 14.89 8.28
CA TYR A 57 44.62 14.58 7.63
C TYR A 57 43.92 13.35 8.22
N ARG A 58 44.69 12.33 8.59
CA ARG A 58 44.19 11.12 9.25
C ARG A 58 43.53 11.43 10.61
N LYS A 59 44.13 12.34 11.39
CA LYS A 59 43.59 12.80 12.68
C LYS A 59 42.30 13.59 12.49
N ILE A 60 42.27 14.49 11.50
CA ILE A 60 41.05 15.27 11.17
C ILE A 60 39.91 14.33 10.78
N PHE A 61 40.19 13.36 9.91
CA PHE A 61 39.18 12.37 9.49
C PHE A 61 38.68 11.53 10.66
N LYS A 62 39.57 11.08 11.56
CA LYS A 62 39.19 10.34 12.76
C LYS A 62 38.29 11.17 13.69
N VAL A 63 38.59 12.45 13.88
CA VAL A 63 37.73 13.36 14.65
C VAL A 63 36.35 13.49 13.99
N MET A 64 36.31 13.72 12.66
CA MET A 64 35.05 13.81 11.91
C MET A 64 34.21 12.53 12.03
N CYS A 65 34.83 11.34 11.93
CA CYS A 65 34.15 10.06 12.13
C CYS A 65 33.56 9.94 13.54
N ASN A 66 34.31 10.34 14.57
CA ASN A 66 33.82 10.32 15.95
C ASN A 66 32.64 11.29 16.14
N GLU A 67 32.70 12.51 15.58
CA GLU A 67 31.57 13.45 15.63
C GLU A 67 30.33 12.88 14.94
N PHE A 68 30.49 12.28 13.76
CA PHE A 68 29.37 11.64 13.05
C PHE A 68 28.81 10.45 13.84
N HIS A 69 29.65 9.70 14.53
CA HIS A 69 29.21 8.65 15.44
C HIS A 69 28.33 9.22 16.57
N GLU A 70 28.74 10.32 17.21
CA GLU A 70 27.93 10.97 18.25
C GLU A 70 26.62 11.57 17.68
N TYR A 71 26.63 12.14 16.47
CA TYR A 71 25.41 12.60 15.80
C TYR A 71 24.39 11.47 15.58
N THR A 72 24.83 10.24 15.30
CA THR A 72 23.90 9.10 15.15
C THR A 72 23.13 8.79 16.43
N LYS A 73 23.72 9.02 17.61
CA LYS A 73 23.07 8.78 18.90
C LYS A 73 21.98 9.81 19.22
N MET A 74 22.10 11.01 18.65
CA MET A 74 21.14 12.10 18.87
C MET A 74 19.87 11.99 18.04
N ILE A 75 19.83 11.15 16.99
CA ILE A 75 18.64 10.99 16.14
C ILE A 75 17.74 9.90 16.74
N PRO A 76 16.54 10.22 17.26
CA PRO A 76 15.65 9.24 17.88
C PRO A 76 14.83 8.48 16.81
N LEU A 77 15.51 7.73 15.94
CA LEU A 77 14.87 7.02 14.82
C LEU A 77 13.74 6.09 15.23
N THR A 78 13.94 5.34 16.32
CA THR A 78 12.95 4.38 16.80
C THR A 78 11.61 5.03 17.14
N PHE A 79 11.65 6.20 17.79
CA PHE A 79 10.45 6.96 18.12
C PHE A 79 9.79 7.46 16.84
N LEU A 80 10.53 8.17 15.99
CA LEU A 80 10.01 8.78 14.78
C LEU A 80 9.37 7.74 13.83
N LEU A 81 10.09 6.65 13.54
CA LEU A 81 9.59 5.56 12.71
C LEU A 81 8.43 4.82 13.36
N GLY A 82 8.46 4.66 14.69
CA GLY A 82 7.36 4.08 15.45
C GLY A 82 6.04 4.81 15.23
N PHE A 83 6.02 6.14 15.40
CA PHE A 83 4.82 6.95 15.15
C PHE A 83 4.41 6.93 13.67
N TYR A 84 5.38 7.10 12.76
CA TYR A 84 5.11 7.12 11.33
C TYR A 84 4.46 5.81 10.86
N VAL A 85 5.11 4.68 11.13
CA VAL A 85 4.65 3.36 10.67
C VAL A 85 3.35 2.97 11.37
N SER A 86 3.20 3.25 12.68
CA SER A 86 1.94 2.97 13.39
C SER A 86 0.75 3.72 12.77
N ASN A 87 0.92 4.99 12.41
CA ASN A 87 -0.12 5.77 11.74
C ASN A 87 -0.46 5.18 10.35
N VAL A 88 0.56 4.81 9.57
CA VAL A 88 0.35 4.17 8.25
C VAL A 88 -0.38 2.83 8.40
N VAL A 89 0.03 1.96 9.34
CA VAL A 89 -0.61 0.66 9.59
C VAL A 89 -2.06 0.84 10.01
N SER A 90 -2.34 1.80 10.91
CA SER A 90 -3.71 2.11 11.34
C SER A 90 -4.60 2.53 10.15
N ARG A 91 -4.07 3.41 9.29
CA ARG A 91 -4.75 3.83 8.08
C ARG A 91 -4.94 2.70 7.08
N TRP A 92 -3.93 1.84 6.91
CA TRP A 92 -4.01 0.66 6.06
C TRP A 92 -5.13 -0.29 6.50
N TRP A 93 -5.24 -0.54 7.80
CA TRP A 93 -6.30 -1.38 8.36
C TRP A 93 -7.69 -0.78 8.13
N ARG A 94 -7.86 0.53 8.37
CA ARG A 94 -9.13 1.24 8.10
C ARG A 94 -9.55 1.18 6.64
N GLN A 95 -8.60 1.23 5.71
CA GLN A 95 -8.88 1.03 4.27
C GLN A 95 -9.39 -0.38 3.98
N PHE A 96 -8.80 -1.39 4.62
CA PHE A 96 -9.25 -2.78 4.50
C PHE A 96 -10.65 -2.98 5.10
N GLU A 97 -10.97 -2.36 6.24
CA GLU A 97 -12.30 -2.39 6.85
C GLU A 97 -13.38 -1.67 6.01
N CYS A 98 -12.98 -0.84 5.05
CA CYS A 98 -13.90 -0.24 4.09
C CYS A 98 -14.33 -1.24 3.00
N LEU A 99 -13.74 -2.43 2.89
CA LEU A 99 -14.16 -3.44 1.93
C LEU A 99 -15.53 -3.99 2.31
N LYS A 100 -16.55 -3.68 1.51
CA LYS A 100 -17.88 -4.27 1.63
C LYS A 100 -18.15 -5.22 0.46
N TRP A 101 -18.81 -6.32 0.77
CA TRP A 101 -19.16 -7.35 -0.20
C TRP A 101 -20.63 -7.18 -0.62
N PRO A 102 -20.95 -7.39 -1.91
CA PRO A 102 -22.34 -7.29 -2.37
C PRO A 102 -23.24 -8.39 -1.78
N GLU A 103 -22.65 -9.49 -1.30
CA GLU A 103 -23.32 -10.64 -0.68
C GLU A 103 -24.26 -10.25 0.47
N ASP A 104 -23.84 -9.29 1.32
CA ASP A 104 -24.64 -8.79 2.43
C ASP A 104 -25.99 -8.26 1.92
N PHE A 105 -25.96 -7.42 0.88
CA PHE A 105 -27.17 -6.88 0.27
C PHE A 105 -27.96 -7.94 -0.53
N LEU A 106 -27.27 -8.82 -1.25
CA LEU A 106 -27.90 -9.87 -2.06
C LEU A 106 -28.69 -10.86 -1.20
N SER A 107 -28.26 -11.12 0.03
CA SER A 107 -29.00 -11.97 0.98
C SER A 107 -30.37 -11.37 1.33
N ILE A 108 -30.45 -10.05 1.51
CA ILE A 108 -31.69 -9.32 1.79
C ILE A 108 -32.55 -9.18 0.54
N LEU A 109 -31.93 -9.05 -0.63
CA LEU A 109 -32.64 -8.95 -1.90
C LEU A 109 -33.55 -10.16 -2.16
N CYS A 110 -33.15 -11.35 -1.73
CA CYS A 110 -33.96 -12.56 -1.83
C CYS A 110 -35.23 -12.51 -0.95
N LEU A 111 -35.18 -11.82 0.19
CA LEU A 111 -36.34 -11.59 1.07
C LEU A 111 -37.22 -10.45 0.57
N LEU A 112 -36.60 -9.42 -0.01
CA LEU A 112 -37.28 -8.26 -0.58
C LEU A 112 -38.09 -8.64 -1.82
N LEU A 113 -37.51 -9.44 -2.72
CA LEU A 113 -38.11 -9.85 -3.99
C LEU A 113 -38.23 -11.38 -4.06
N PRO A 114 -39.19 -12.00 -3.36
CA PRO A 114 -39.30 -13.46 -3.30
C PRO A 114 -39.87 -14.09 -4.57
N SER A 115 -40.64 -13.34 -5.36
CA SER A 115 -41.34 -13.87 -6.54
C SER A 115 -40.37 -14.41 -7.61
N LYS A 116 -40.76 -15.49 -8.30
CA LYS A 116 -40.01 -16.00 -9.46
C LYS A 116 -39.99 -14.98 -10.60
N GLU A 117 -41.05 -14.19 -10.74
CA GLU A 117 -41.18 -13.14 -11.76
C GLU A 117 -40.16 -12.02 -11.56
N SER A 118 -39.74 -11.77 -10.31
CA SER A 118 -38.70 -10.78 -9.97
C SER A 118 -37.28 -11.31 -10.17
N ARG A 119 -37.08 -12.53 -10.68
CA ARG A 119 -35.75 -13.10 -10.94
C ARG A 119 -34.90 -12.23 -11.87
N PRO A 120 -35.41 -11.69 -13.00
CA PRO A 120 -34.65 -10.79 -13.85
C PRO A 120 -34.21 -9.53 -13.09
N ALA A 121 -35.10 -8.96 -12.26
CA ALA A 121 -34.76 -7.81 -11.43
C ALA A 121 -33.64 -8.13 -10.42
N ARG A 122 -33.68 -9.30 -9.77
CA ARG A 122 -32.61 -9.72 -8.85
C ARG A 122 -31.25 -9.85 -9.55
N HIS A 123 -31.21 -10.46 -10.73
CA HIS A 123 -29.97 -10.58 -11.51
C HIS A 123 -29.46 -9.21 -11.96
N GLN A 124 -30.36 -8.33 -12.40
CA GLN A 124 -30.01 -6.97 -12.83
C GLN A 124 -29.45 -6.14 -11.66
N ILE A 125 -30.05 -6.23 -10.46
CA ILE A 125 -29.53 -5.59 -9.24
C ILE A 125 -28.16 -6.13 -8.87
N ALA A 126 -27.97 -7.46 -8.90
CA ALA A 126 -26.67 -8.07 -8.63
C ALA A 126 -25.60 -7.55 -9.59
N ARG A 127 -25.92 -7.45 -10.89
CA ARG A 127 -25.03 -6.88 -11.90
C ARG A 127 -24.71 -5.41 -11.62
N TYR A 128 -25.67 -4.59 -11.20
CA TYR A 128 -25.44 -3.18 -10.85
C TYR A 128 -24.56 -2.99 -9.60
N LEU A 129 -24.69 -3.86 -8.59
CA LEU A 129 -23.79 -3.85 -7.43
C LEU A 129 -22.36 -4.20 -7.86
N ASN A 130 -22.20 -5.20 -8.72
CA ASN A 130 -20.90 -5.58 -9.27
C ASN A 130 -20.31 -4.51 -10.19
N LEU A 131 -21.14 -3.85 -11.00
CA LEU A 131 -20.74 -2.71 -11.82
C LEU A 131 -20.25 -1.55 -10.95
N THR A 132 -20.94 -1.26 -9.84
CA THR A 132 -20.50 -0.25 -8.85
C THR A 132 -19.11 -0.60 -8.31
N CYS A 133 -18.91 -1.85 -7.88
CA CYS A 133 -17.61 -2.35 -7.46
C CYS A 133 -16.55 -2.14 -8.55
N ALA A 134 -16.81 -2.59 -9.78
CA ALA A 134 -15.85 -2.51 -10.88
C ALA A 134 -15.45 -1.07 -11.19
N LEU A 135 -16.41 -0.15 -11.24
CA LEU A 135 -16.18 1.27 -11.47
C LEU A 135 -15.37 1.90 -10.32
N ALA A 136 -15.80 1.70 -9.08
CA ALA A 136 -15.14 2.27 -7.91
C ALA A 136 -13.71 1.74 -7.74
N TRP A 137 -13.52 0.43 -7.93
CA TRP A 137 -12.22 -0.19 -7.80
C TRP A 137 -11.24 0.16 -8.91
N ARG A 138 -11.73 0.40 -10.13
CA ARG A 138 -10.91 0.89 -11.25
C ARG A 138 -10.36 2.29 -10.97
N ASP A 139 -11.13 3.12 -10.27
CA ASP A 139 -10.73 4.48 -9.93
C ASP A 139 -9.75 4.50 -8.73
N VAL A 140 -9.82 3.55 -7.80
CA VAL A 140 -8.91 3.50 -6.63
C VAL A 140 -7.68 2.60 -6.84
N SER A 141 -7.81 1.48 -7.55
CA SER A 141 -6.73 0.51 -7.73
C SER A 141 -6.07 0.60 -9.10
N THR A 142 -4.77 0.89 -9.11
CA THR A 142 -3.94 0.86 -10.32
C THR A 142 -4.01 -0.50 -11.01
N LYS A 143 -4.06 -1.59 -10.24
CA LYS A 143 -4.13 -2.94 -10.80
C LYS A 143 -5.44 -3.21 -11.56
N ILE A 144 -6.57 -2.80 -10.98
CA ILE A 144 -7.87 -2.98 -11.65
C ILE A 144 -7.97 -2.05 -12.85
N ARG A 145 -7.39 -0.85 -12.76
CA ARG A 145 -7.27 0.06 -13.91
C ARG A 145 -6.47 -0.54 -15.06
N LEU A 146 -5.39 -1.27 -14.77
CA LEU A 146 -4.63 -1.98 -15.81
C LEU A 146 -5.39 -3.18 -16.39
N ARG A 147 -6.26 -3.83 -15.61
CA ARG A 147 -7.11 -4.94 -16.08
C ARG A 147 -8.28 -4.44 -16.93
N PHE A 148 -8.87 -3.30 -16.57
CA PHE A 148 -9.97 -2.65 -17.28
C PHE A 148 -9.61 -1.20 -17.63
N PRO A 149 -8.72 -0.98 -18.63
CA PRO A 149 -8.29 0.37 -19.00
C PRO A 149 -9.45 1.26 -19.44
N SER A 150 -10.34 0.70 -20.27
CA SER A 150 -11.48 1.40 -20.84
C SER A 150 -12.80 0.85 -20.30
N LEU A 151 -13.86 1.64 -20.43
CA LEU A 151 -15.22 1.21 -20.09
C LEU A 151 -15.74 0.14 -21.05
N THR A 152 -15.24 0.06 -22.29
CA THR A 152 -15.63 -1.01 -23.21
C THR A 152 -15.17 -2.37 -22.69
N ASN A 153 -14.03 -2.46 -21.99
CA ASN A 153 -13.62 -3.71 -21.33
C ASN A 153 -14.61 -4.15 -20.23
N ILE A 154 -15.37 -3.23 -19.64
CA ILE A 154 -16.43 -3.55 -18.67
C ILE A 154 -17.71 -4.01 -19.38
N ILE A 155 -17.95 -3.51 -20.60
CA ILE A 155 -19.01 -4.01 -21.50
C ILE A 155 -18.68 -5.44 -21.96
N ASP A 156 -17.44 -5.67 -22.42
CA ASP A 156 -16.95 -6.99 -22.85
C ASP A 156 -17.02 -8.01 -21.70
N ALA A 157 -16.84 -7.56 -20.46
CA ALA A 157 -16.98 -8.38 -19.26
C ALA A 157 -18.44 -8.66 -18.86
N GLY A 158 -19.43 -8.16 -19.61
CA GLY A 158 -20.85 -8.37 -19.36
C GLY A 158 -21.41 -7.62 -18.14
N LEU A 159 -20.64 -6.72 -17.53
CA LEU A 159 -21.08 -5.95 -16.36
C LEU A 159 -21.89 -4.72 -16.75
N LEU A 160 -21.68 -4.19 -17.94
CA LEU A 160 -22.33 -2.99 -18.48
C LEU A 160 -22.87 -3.27 -19.88
N THR A 161 -24.09 -2.83 -20.19
CA THR A 161 -24.62 -2.90 -21.57
C THR A 161 -24.31 -1.60 -22.34
N GLU A 162 -24.33 -1.63 -23.66
CA GLU A 162 -24.12 -0.44 -24.50
C GLU A 162 -25.11 0.69 -24.17
N LYS A 163 -26.39 0.36 -23.98
CA LYS A 163 -27.43 1.33 -23.60
C LYS A 163 -27.20 1.95 -22.22
N GLU A 164 -26.67 1.17 -21.27
CA GLU A 164 -26.31 1.69 -19.95
C GLU A 164 -25.02 2.51 -20.00
N TYR A 165 -24.11 2.18 -20.91
CA TYR A 165 -22.90 2.94 -21.16
C TYR A 165 -23.22 4.34 -21.68
N GLU A 166 -24.11 4.46 -22.66
CA GLU A 166 -24.61 5.76 -23.15
C GLU A 166 -25.17 6.60 -22.00
N LYS A 167 -26.07 6.03 -21.19
CA LYS A 167 -26.61 6.71 -19.99
C LYS A 167 -25.52 7.13 -19.00
N LEU A 168 -24.48 6.32 -18.80
CA LEU A 168 -23.36 6.66 -17.94
C LEU A 168 -22.51 7.79 -18.51
N GLN A 169 -22.36 7.88 -19.83
CA GLN A 169 -21.66 8.97 -20.49
C GLN A 169 -22.42 10.29 -20.31
N ASP A 170 -23.73 10.29 -20.57
CA ASP A 170 -24.59 11.47 -20.42
C ASP A 170 -24.52 12.06 -19.00
N ILE A 171 -24.51 11.21 -17.97
CA ILE A 171 -24.45 11.63 -16.56
C ILE A 171 -23.04 12.11 -16.17
N ASN A 172 -22.00 11.62 -16.86
CA ASN A 172 -20.64 11.98 -16.51
C ASN A 172 -20.25 13.39 -16.96
N GLU A 173 -20.75 13.86 -18.10
CA GLU A 173 -20.46 15.21 -18.60
C GLU A 173 -20.65 16.30 -17.54
N PRO A 174 -21.77 16.34 -16.78
CA PRO A 174 -21.96 17.34 -15.73
C PRO A 174 -21.23 17.05 -14.40
N SER A 175 -20.78 15.81 -14.15
CA SER A 175 -20.24 15.41 -12.84
C SER A 175 -19.10 14.36 -12.92
N PRO A 176 -17.88 14.77 -13.32
CA PRO A 176 -16.75 13.85 -13.41
C PRO A 176 -16.41 13.26 -12.04
N GLY A 177 -16.33 11.92 -11.96
CA GLY A 177 -15.91 11.19 -10.75
C GLY A 177 -17.05 10.57 -9.92
N ILE A 178 -18.32 10.74 -10.30
CA ILE A 178 -19.48 10.15 -9.59
C ILE A 178 -20.04 8.91 -10.32
N ARG A 179 -19.42 8.48 -11.43
CA ARG A 179 -19.89 7.35 -12.27
C ARG A 179 -20.20 6.07 -11.49
N TRP A 180 -19.41 5.75 -10.46
CA TRP A 180 -19.60 4.55 -9.64
C TRP A 180 -20.88 4.58 -8.81
N LEU A 181 -21.45 5.76 -8.54
CA LEU A 181 -22.67 5.91 -7.75
C LEU A 181 -23.93 5.67 -8.59
N THR A 182 -23.87 5.89 -9.91
CA THR A 182 -25.02 5.78 -10.82
C THR A 182 -25.71 4.42 -10.76
N PRO A 183 -25.01 3.27 -10.78
CA PRO A 183 -25.68 1.97 -10.71
C PRO A 183 -26.41 1.73 -9.38
N LEU A 184 -25.97 2.35 -8.28
CA LEU A 184 -26.69 2.27 -7.00
C LEU A 184 -28.05 2.99 -7.07
N HIS A 185 -28.15 4.10 -7.79
CA HIS A 185 -29.45 4.74 -8.04
C HIS A 185 -30.36 3.88 -8.92
N TRP A 186 -29.79 3.19 -9.93
CA TRP A 186 -30.57 2.25 -10.74
C TRP A 186 -31.09 1.06 -9.93
N VAL A 187 -30.35 0.60 -8.92
CA VAL A 187 -30.83 -0.41 -7.96
C VAL A 187 -32.06 0.10 -7.21
N GLN A 188 -32.03 1.35 -6.72
CA GLN A 188 -33.17 1.94 -6.02
C GLN A 188 -34.41 2.02 -6.94
N GLN A 189 -34.23 2.51 -8.16
CA GLN A 189 -35.31 2.61 -9.15
C GLN A 189 -35.92 1.23 -9.48
N LEU A 190 -35.09 0.18 -9.58
CA LEU A 190 -35.59 -1.16 -9.87
C LEU A 190 -36.36 -1.75 -8.69
N ILE A 191 -35.93 -1.48 -7.47
CA ILE A 191 -36.65 -1.88 -6.25
C ILE A 191 -38.01 -1.17 -6.19
N ASP A 192 -38.04 0.15 -6.42
CA ASP A 192 -39.28 0.93 -6.41
C ASP A 192 -40.27 0.42 -7.47
N ALA A 193 -39.80 0.06 -8.67
CA ALA A 193 -40.62 -0.51 -9.73
C ALA A 193 -41.22 -1.88 -9.35
N GLU A 194 -40.45 -2.76 -8.71
CA GLU A 194 -40.94 -4.06 -8.25
C GLU A 194 -41.94 -3.95 -7.09
N ILE A 195 -41.73 -2.97 -6.20
CA ILE A 195 -42.65 -2.68 -5.09
C ILE A 195 -43.95 -2.07 -5.62
N ALA A 196 -43.88 -1.10 -6.53
CA ALA A 196 -45.05 -0.50 -7.17
C ALA A 196 -45.88 -1.53 -7.95
N ALA A 197 -45.22 -2.55 -8.52
CA ALA A 197 -45.89 -3.65 -9.19
C ALA A 197 -46.42 -4.75 -8.24
N GLY A 198 -46.31 -4.56 -6.92
CA GLY A 198 -46.82 -5.49 -5.91
C GLY A 198 -46.04 -6.80 -5.79
N ARG A 199 -44.83 -6.89 -6.37
CA ARG A 199 -44.00 -8.12 -6.37
C ARG A 199 -42.98 -8.17 -5.23
N GLY A 200 -42.74 -7.04 -4.56
CA GLY A 200 -41.79 -6.92 -3.46
C GLY A 200 -42.45 -6.79 -2.07
N SER A 201 -41.69 -7.16 -1.05
CA SER A 201 -42.12 -7.04 0.35
C SER A 201 -41.74 -5.67 0.93
N VAL A 202 -42.75 -4.85 1.23
CA VAL A 202 -42.59 -3.49 1.78
C VAL A 202 -41.81 -3.51 3.10
N ASN A 203 -41.95 -4.57 3.91
CA ASN A 203 -41.29 -4.70 5.21
C ASN A 203 -39.75 -4.72 5.13
N TYR A 204 -39.19 -5.15 4.00
CA TYR A 204 -37.74 -5.25 3.82
C TYR A 204 -37.13 -4.07 3.07
N VAL A 205 -37.93 -3.12 2.57
CA VAL A 205 -37.43 -1.97 1.78
C VAL A 205 -36.49 -1.12 2.62
N SER A 206 -36.87 -0.78 3.86
CA SER A 206 -36.03 0.04 4.74
C SER A 206 -34.72 -0.66 5.10
N VAL A 207 -34.76 -1.97 5.32
CA VAL A 207 -33.58 -2.82 5.60
C VAL A 207 -32.65 -2.83 4.39
N ALA A 208 -33.18 -3.07 3.19
CA ALA A 208 -32.41 -3.05 1.95
C ALA A 208 -31.79 -1.66 1.69
N MET A 209 -32.54 -0.58 1.87
CA MET A 209 -32.02 0.79 1.67
C MET A 209 -30.92 1.14 2.68
N ASN A 210 -31.01 0.66 3.92
CA ASN A 210 -29.95 0.83 4.91
C ASN A 210 -28.67 0.08 4.53
N GLU A 211 -28.78 -1.16 4.04
CA GLU A 211 -27.60 -1.90 3.55
C GLU A 211 -27.01 -1.28 2.28
N LEU A 212 -27.84 -0.81 1.35
CA LEU A 212 -27.36 -0.10 0.15
C LEU A 212 -26.63 1.20 0.53
N LYS A 213 -27.14 1.92 1.53
CA LYS A 213 -26.48 3.10 2.10
C LYS A 213 -25.15 2.72 2.75
N ALA A 214 -25.07 1.63 3.51
CA ALA A 214 -23.84 1.15 4.12
C ALA A 214 -22.79 0.80 3.06
N PHE A 215 -23.20 0.11 1.99
CA PHE A 215 -22.38 -0.20 0.82
C PHE A 215 -21.84 1.07 0.15
N ARG A 216 -22.70 2.07 -0.09
CA ARG A 216 -22.30 3.38 -0.63
C ARG A 216 -21.29 4.10 0.27
N ILE A 217 -21.52 4.10 1.58
CA ILE A 217 -20.64 4.77 2.55
C ILE A 217 -19.25 4.14 2.55
N SER A 218 -19.17 2.82 2.40
CA SER A 218 -17.90 2.09 2.33
C SER A 218 -17.05 2.54 1.13
N PHE A 219 -17.63 2.61 -0.08
CA PHE A 219 -16.92 3.16 -1.24
C PHE A 219 -16.56 4.63 -1.06
N ARG A 220 -17.45 5.46 -0.50
CA ARG A 220 -17.12 6.86 -0.22
C ARG A 220 -15.92 6.98 0.73
N ARG A 221 -15.85 6.17 1.79
CA ARG A 221 -14.70 6.14 2.71
C ARG A 221 -13.43 5.71 2.00
N LEU A 222 -13.51 4.71 1.12
CA LEU A 222 -12.40 4.28 0.28
C LEU A 222 -11.87 5.42 -0.60
N TYR A 223 -12.76 6.17 -1.26
CA TYR A 223 -12.38 7.37 -2.03
C TYR A 223 -11.75 8.46 -1.15
N CYS A 224 -12.26 8.70 0.06
CA CYS A 224 -11.63 9.64 0.99
C CYS A 224 -10.21 9.20 1.38
N HIS A 225 -9.98 7.88 1.53
CA HIS A 225 -8.66 7.33 1.78
C HIS A 225 -7.73 7.41 0.57
N ASP A 226 -8.24 7.38 -0.65
CA ASP A 226 -7.42 7.62 -1.85
C ASP A 226 -7.07 9.12 -1.98
N TRP A 227 -8.07 9.98 -1.82
CA TRP A 227 -7.94 11.43 -1.98
C TRP A 227 -7.04 12.07 -0.90
N VAL A 228 -7.28 11.76 0.37
CA VAL A 228 -6.55 12.37 1.49
C VAL A 228 -5.40 11.48 1.90
N CYS A 229 -4.28 11.53 1.17
CA CYS A 229 -3.04 10.77 1.46
C CYS A 229 -2.40 11.13 2.82
N VAL A 230 -1.45 10.31 3.28
CA VAL A 230 -0.59 10.68 4.43
C VAL A 230 0.14 11.97 4.05
N PRO A 231 0.17 13.01 4.90
CA PRO A 231 0.81 14.28 4.56
C PRO A 231 2.24 14.07 4.09
N LEU A 232 2.58 14.65 2.93
CA LEU A 232 3.89 14.49 2.31
C LEU A 232 5.03 14.84 3.26
N VAL A 233 4.88 15.93 4.03
CA VAL A 233 5.86 16.38 5.02
C VAL A 233 6.17 15.29 6.06
N TYR A 234 5.18 14.46 6.42
CA TYR A 234 5.40 13.43 7.42
C TYR A 234 6.26 12.29 6.88
N THR A 235 6.01 11.87 5.64
CA THR A 235 6.86 10.92 4.91
C THR A 235 8.26 11.50 4.65
N GLN A 236 8.36 12.80 4.33
CA GLN A 236 9.65 13.48 4.12
C GLN A 236 10.50 13.52 5.39
N VAL A 237 9.91 13.85 6.55
CA VAL A 237 10.63 13.86 7.83
C VAL A 237 11.11 12.46 8.19
N ALA A 238 10.28 11.43 8.03
CA ALA A 238 10.69 10.04 8.27
C ALA A 238 11.83 9.60 7.33
N ALA A 239 11.76 9.97 6.05
CA ALA A 239 12.80 9.68 5.06
C ALA A 239 14.11 10.41 5.40
N LEU A 240 14.04 11.71 5.66
CA LEU A 240 15.20 12.56 5.97
C LEU A 240 15.91 12.06 7.22
N ALA A 241 15.19 11.75 8.29
CA ALA A 241 15.79 11.22 9.50
C ALA A 241 16.49 9.87 9.25
N THR A 242 15.81 8.96 8.55
CA THR A 242 16.35 7.61 8.25
C THR A 242 17.61 7.70 7.39
N TYR A 243 17.56 8.47 6.30
CA TYR A 243 18.70 8.58 5.39
C TYR A 243 19.83 9.43 5.98
N SER A 244 19.55 10.48 6.75
CA SER A 244 20.59 11.25 7.45
C SER A 244 21.32 10.39 8.48
N TYR A 245 20.61 9.54 9.22
CA TYR A 245 21.23 8.60 10.15
C TYR A 245 22.22 7.67 9.44
N PHE A 246 21.81 7.05 8.33
CA PHE A 246 22.73 6.17 7.59
C PHE A 246 23.84 6.92 6.85
N PHE A 247 23.60 8.17 6.44
CA PHE A 247 24.65 9.04 5.95
C PHE A 247 25.73 9.28 7.02
N PHE A 248 25.35 9.58 8.26
CA PHE A 248 26.33 9.70 9.35
C PHE A 248 27.01 8.37 9.67
N CYS A 249 26.28 7.25 9.62
CA CYS A 249 26.88 5.92 9.77
C CYS A 249 27.92 5.58 8.68
N LEU A 250 27.83 6.14 7.48
CA LEU A 250 28.83 5.92 6.42
C LEU A 250 30.23 6.34 6.86
N PHE A 251 30.36 7.38 7.70
CA PHE A 251 31.66 7.82 8.22
C PHE A 251 31.86 7.41 9.67
N GLY A 252 30.83 7.52 10.52
CA GLY A 252 30.94 7.26 11.97
C GLY A 252 31.06 5.79 12.37
N ARG A 253 30.95 4.87 11.40
CA ARG A 253 31.23 3.43 11.61
C ARG A 253 32.46 2.95 10.83
N GLN A 254 33.28 3.87 10.33
CA GLN A 254 34.57 3.53 9.72
C GLN A 254 35.55 3.12 10.82
N ASP A 255 36.09 1.91 10.72
CA ASP A 255 37.14 1.46 11.62
C ASP A 255 38.50 1.93 11.09
N LEU A 256 39.12 2.86 11.82
CA LEU A 256 40.35 3.55 11.44
C LEU A 256 41.56 3.10 12.25
N ASN A 257 41.37 2.21 13.22
CA ASN A 257 42.45 1.67 14.04
C ASN A 257 42.95 0.38 13.39
N HIS A 258 44.21 0.38 12.97
CA HIS A 258 44.82 -0.78 12.34
C HIS A 258 45.13 -1.91 13.34
N ASP A 259 45.07 -1.62 14.63
CA ASP A 259 45.48 -2.50 15.73
C ASP A 259 44.36 -3.47 16.16
N ASP A 260 43.10 -3.21 15.78
CA ASP A 260 41.93 -4.02 16.13
C ASP A 260 41.55 -5.02 15.02
N PHE A 261 42.56 -5.70 14.46
CA PHE A 261 42.39 -6.71 13.40
C PHE A 261 41.47 -7.90 13.80
N TYR A 262 41.17 -8.03 15.09
CA TYR A 262 40.31 -9.07 15.66
C TYR A 262 38.84 -8.67 15.83
N SER A 263 38.46 -7.43 15.49
CA SER A 263 37.05 -7.02 15.57
C SER A 263 36.27 -7.56 14.35
N LEU A 264 35.12 -8.21 14.58
CA LEU A 264 34.27 -8.74 13.50
C LEU A 264 33.78 -7.63 12.54
N ASP A 265 33.64 -6.39 13.05
CA ASP A 265 33.29 -5.21 12.27
C ASP A 265 34.45 -4.66 11.40
N ALA A 266 35.69 -5.14 11.61
CA ALA A 266 36.83 -4.78 10.78
C ALA A 266 36.74 -5.33 9.35
N PHE A 267 36.06 -6.46 9.13
CA PHE A 267 35.90 -7.01 7.78
C PHE A 267 34.53 -6.67 7.18
N PHE A 268 33.47 -6.81 7.98
CA PHE A 268 32.10 -6.60 7.54
C PHE A 268 31.31 -5.90 8.65
N PRO A 269 30.66 -4.75 8.37
CA PRO A 269 29.96 -3.98 9.39
C PRO A 269 28.61 -4.64 9.75
N LEU A 270 28.66 -5.81 10.40
CA LEU A 270 27.52 -6.69 10.64
C LEU A 270 26.42 -5.96 11.40
N PHE A 271 26.78 -5.28 12.49
CA PHE A 271 25.79 -4.57 13.30
C PHE A 271 25.17 -3.39 12.56
N THR A 272 25.94 -2.69 11.73
CA THR A 272 25.41 -1.59 10.91
C THR A 272 24.46 -2.12 9.84
N VAL A 273 24.76 -3.27 9.21
CA VAL A 273 23.85 -3.92 8.26
C VAL A 273 22.57 -4.39 8.93
N VAL A 274 22.65 -4.96 10.13
CA VAL A 274 21.48 -5.34 10.91
C VAL A 274 20.63 -4.11 11.26
N GLN A 275 21.25 -3.02 11.72
CA GLN A 275 20.56 -1.74 11.96
C GLN A 275 19.92 -1.19 10.69
N PHE A 276 20.59 -1.31 9.54
CA PHE A 276 20.07 -0.93 8.23
C PHE A 276 18.80 -1.70 7.89
N LEU A 277 18.83 -3.03 8.02
CA LEU A 277 17.67 -3.87 7.78
C LEU A 277 16.52 -3.48 8.71
N PHE A 278 16.78 -3.21 9.99
CA PHE A 278 15.74 -2.78 10.91
C PHE A 278 15.16 -1.42 10.56
N PHE A 279 15.96 -0.36 10.47
CA PHE A 279 15.42 1.00 10.30
C PHE A 279 14.96 1.29 8.87
N VAL A 280 15.75 0.94 7.85
CA VAL A 280 15.34 1.12 6.45
C VAL A 280 14.22 0.14 6.11
N GLY A 281 14.29 -1.10 6.57
CA GLY A 281 13.19 -2.05 6.38
C GLY A 281 11.91 -1.63 7.08
N TRP A 282 11.98 -1.07 8.29
CA TRP A 282 10.80 -0.55 8.98
C TRP A 282 10.21 0.67 8.27
N PHE A 283 11.07 1.59 7.79
CA PHE A 283 10.63 2.69 6.92
C PHE A 283 9.95 2.17 5.64
N LYS A 284 10.52 1.15 4.99
CA LYS A 284 9.96 0.50 3.80
C LYS A 284 8.60 -0.14 4.05
N VAL A 285 8.39 -0.80 5.20
CA VAL A 285 7.06 -1.30 5.60
C VAL A 285 6.05 -0.16 5.60
N GLY A 286 6.42 1.02 6.12
CA GLY A 286 5.56 2.21 6.04
C GLY A 286 5.32 2.70 4.61
N GLN A 287 6.28 2.59 3.70
CA GLN A 287 6.10 2.98 2.29
C GLN A 287 5.15 2.02 1.55
N ASP A 288 5.37 0.71 1.71
CA ASP A 288 4.61 -0.34 1.03
C ASP A 288 3.14 -0.33 1.49
N LEU A 289 2.87 -0.10 2.78
CA LEU A 289 1.50 -0.03 3.31
C LEU A 289 0.78 1.30 3.00
N MET A 290 1.49 2.32 2.52
CA MET A 290 0.89 3.63 2.24
C MET A 290 -0.08 3.58 1.05
N ARG A 291 0.12 2.65 0.10
CA ARG A 291 -0.72 2.47 -1.09
C ARG A 291 -1.15 1.01 -1.28
N PRO A 292 -2.08 0.49 -0.46
CA PRO A 292 -2.48 -0.93 -0.45
C PRO A 292 -3.20 -1.44 -1.71
N PHE A 293 -3.46 -0.55 -2.66
CA PHE A 293 -4.15 -0.83 -3.92
C PHE A 293 -3.24 -0.64 -5.13
N GLY A 294 -1.92 -0.64 -4.89
CA GLY A 294 -0.87 -0.49 -5.87
C GLY A 294 -0.51 -1.78 -6.60
N LEU A 295 0.77 -1.89 -6.97
CA LEU A 295 1.32 -3.00 -7.77
C LEU A 295 2.27 -3.90 -6.98
N ASP A 296 2.40 -3.67 -5.68
CA ASP A 296 3.30 -4.40 -4.81
C ASP A 296 2.93 -5.89 -4.76
N ASP A 297 3.91 -6.75 -4.46
CA ASP A 297 3.70 -8.21 -4.43
C ASP A 297 2.54 -8.61 -3.50
N ASP A 298 2.43 -7.93 -2.36
CA ASP A 298 1.43 -8.19 -1.32
C ASP A 298 0.04 -7.73 -1.74
N ASP A 299 -0.03 -6.64 -2.52
CA ASP A 299 -1.27 -6.11 -3.07
C ASP A 299 -1.77 -6.98 -4.21
N ARG A 300 -0.86 -7.54 -5.02
CA ARG A 300 -1.22 -8.35 -6.19
C ARG A 300 -2.16 -9.50 -5.83
N GLN A 301 -2.12 -10.06 -4.63
CA GLN A 301 -2.95 -11.22 -4.32
C GLN A 301 -4.22 -10.97 -3.51
N LYS A 302 -4.41 -9.76 -2.96
CA LYS A 302 -5.71 -9.28 -2.43
C LYS A 302 -6.79 -9.28 -3.52
N TRP A 303 -6.40 -8.96 -4.75
CA TRP A 303 -7.33 -8.78 -5.88
C TRP A 303 -7.82 -10.05 -6.56
N LYS A 304 -7.15 -11.20 -6.38
CA LYS A 304 -7.71 -12.45 -6.91
C LYS A 304 -9.08 -12.72 -6.27
N THR A 305 -9.22 -12.44 -4.98
CA THR A 305 -10.48 -12.61 -4.22
C THR A 305 -11.54 -11.56 -4.58
N LEU A 306 -11.14 -10.30 -4.82
CA LEU A 306 -12.06 -9.24 -5.26
C LEU A 306 -12.47 -9.35 -6.74
N CYS A 307 -11.68 -10.04 -7.56
CA CYS A 307 -12.10 -10.43 -8.90
C CYS A 307 -12.95 -11.70 -8.90
N PHE A 308 -12.92 -12.51 -7.83
CA PHE A 308 -13.80 -13.68 -7.70
C PHE A 308 -15.27 -13.26 -7.63
N THR A 309 -15.60 -12.13 -6.98
CA THR A 309 -16.97 -11.56 -7.03
C THR A 309 -17.39 -11.11 -8.43
N CYS A 310 -16.45 -10.71 -9.30
CA CYS A 310 -16.75 -10.44 -10.71
C CYS A 310 -16.85 -11.71 -11.56
N ASN A 311 -16.19 -12.81 -11.17
CA ASN A 311 -16.20 -14.10 -11.87
C ASN A 311 -17.32 -15.04 -11.38
N PHE A 312 -18.19 -14.61 -10.46
CA PHE A 312 -19.29 -15.43 -9.95
C PHE A 312 -20.54 -15.43 -10.86
N PHE A 313 -20.47 -14.83 -12.05
CA PHE A 313 -21.53 -14.83 -13.05
C PHE A 313 -21.00 -14.94 -14.47
#